data_AF-X1H7B4-F1
#
_entry.id   AF-X1H7B4-F1
#
_cell.length_a   1.000
_cell.length_b   1.000
_cell.length_c   1.000
_cell.angle_alpha   90.00
_cell.angle_beta   90.00
_cell.angle_gamma   90.00
#
_symmetry.space_group_name_H-M   'P 1'
#
loop_
_entity.id
_entity.type
_entity.pdbx_description
1 polymer ?
#
loop_
_entity_poly.entity_id
_entity_poly.type
_entity_poly.pdbx_seq_one_letter_code
_entity_poly.pdbx_strand_id
1 'polypeptide(L)' 'LRTGKVSGAKTIEEVKRFYESKVLMKRGCTGEDVIKAIYYLIDQKYETGQAIPVTGGQVMLK' A
#
# COMPACT_ATOMS: atom_id res chain seq x y z
N LEU A 1 7.48 -13.49 -8.18
CA LEU A 1 8.64 -14.40 -8.33
C LEU A 1 9.06 -14.54 -9.79
N ARG A 2 8.28 -15.21 -10.65
CA ARG A 2 8.65 -15.56 -12.05
C ARG A 2 8.91 -14.36 -12.98
N THR A 3 8.37 -13.19 -12.66
CA THR A 3 8.55 -11.96 -13.45
C THR A 3 9.88 -11.25 -13.17
N GLY A 4 10.73 -11.76 -12.26
CA GLY A 4 12.05 -11.18 -11.97
C GLY A 4 12.06 -9.79 -11.31
N LYS A 5 10.91 -9.26 -10.87
CA LYS A 5 10.77 -7.89 -10.32
C LYS A 5 11.55 -7.65 -9.01
N VAL A 6 11.79 -8.72 -8.25
CA VAL A 6 12.60 -8.69 -7.03
C VAL A 6 13.81 -9.59 -7.29
N SER A 7 14.96 -8.97 -7.51
CA SER A 7 16.20 -9.69 -7.82
C SER A 7 16.58 -10.61 -6.66
N GLY A 8 16.95 -11.85 -6.98
CA GLY A 8 17.39 -12.84 -5.99
C GLY A 8 16.29 -13.49 -5.15
N ALA A 9 15.02 -13.09 -5.28
CA ALA A 9 13.93 -13.77 -4.58
C ALA A 9 13.72 -15.19 -5.15
N LYS A 10 13.61 -16.17 -4.27
CA LYS A 10 13.37 -17.59 -4.55
C LYS A 10 11.98 -18.05 -4.08
N THR A 11 11.36 -17.30 -3.17
CA THR A 11 10.06 -17.61 -2.57
C THR A 11 9.06 -16.46 -2.72
N ILE A 12 7.77 -16.74 -2.51
CA ILE A 12 6.73 -15.70 -2.50
C ILE A 12 6.90 -14.80 -1.27
N GLU A 13 7.32 -15.39 -0.16
CA GLU A 13 7.52 -14.73 1.13
C GLU A 13 8.66 -13.71 1.07
N GLU A 14 9.73 -13.99 0.33
CA GLU A 14 10.81 -13.01 0.06
C GLU A 14 10.30 -11.84 -0.79
N VAL A 15 9.48 -12.12 -1.80
CA VAL A 15 8.87 -11.05 -2.62
C VAL A 15 7.97 -10.18 -1.75
N LYS A 16 7.13 -10.80 -0.92
CA LYS A 16 6.23 -10.09 0.00
C LYS A 16 7.02 -9.21 0.97
N ARG A 17 8.01 -9.79 1.68
CA ARG A 17 8.87 -9.07 2.63
C ARG A 17 9.61 -7.90 1.98
N PHE A 18 10.10 -8.06 0.75
CA PHE A 18 10.76 -6.97 0.02
C PHE A 18 9.84 -5.77 -0.24
N TYR A 19 8.56 -5.99 -0.58
CA TYR A 19 7.63 -4.88 -0.76
C TYR A 19 7.17 -4.31 0.59
N GLU A 20 6.92 -5.15 1.59
CA GLU A 20 6.55 -4.68 2.93
C GLU A 20 7.66 -3.85 3.59
N SER A 21 8.94 -4.15 3.31
CA SER A 21 10.06 -3.34 3.80
C SER A 21 10.15 -1.95 3.18
N LYS A 22 9.46 -1.70 2.06
CA LYS A 22 9.35 -0.37 1.45
C LYS A 22 8.21 0.45 2.04
N VAL A 23 7.37 -0.14 2.88
CA VAL A 23 6.24 0.51 3.54
C VAL A 23 6.65 0.89 4.96
N LEU A 24 6.41 2.12 5.39
CA LEU A 24 6.79 2.58 6.73
C LEU A 24 6.11 1.75 7.83
N MET A 25 4.86 1.35 7.61
CA MET A 25 4.08 0.48 8.50
C MET A 25 4.48 -1.01 8.47
N LYS A 26 5.45 -1.41 7.62
CA LYS A 26 6.00 -2.78 7.53
C LYS A 26 4.96 -3.88 7.30
N ARG A 27 3.89 -3.58 6.55
CA ARG A 27 2.87 -4.54 6.12
C ARG A 27 2.28 -4.18 4.77
N GLY A 28 1.68 -5.15 4.09
CA GLY A 28 0.89 -4.92 2.88
C GLY A 28 -0.41 -4.17 3.16
N CYS A 29 -0.90 -3.46 2.13
CA CYS A 29 -2.24 -2.88 2.11
C CYS A 29 -3.28 -3.97 1.79
N THR A 30 -4.36 -4.00 2.55
CA THR A 30 -5.47 -4.96 2.41
C THR A 30 -6.70 -4.28 1.85
N GLY A 31 -7.67 -5.07 1.38
CA GLY A 31 -8.96 -4.52 0.94
C GLY A 31 -9.69 -3.77 2.06
N GLU A 32 -9.57 -4.24 3.30
CA GLU A 32 -10.19 -3.58 4.46
C GLU A 32 -9.65 -2.16 4.68
N ASP A 33 -8.35 -1.94 4.47
CA ASP A 33 -7.74 -0.61 4.58
C ASP A 33 -8.35 0.38 3.57
N VAL A 34 -8.57 -0.09 2.34
CA VAL A 34 -9.16 0.72 1.27
C VAL A 34 -10.63 1.03 1.56
N ILE A 35 -11.41 0.03 2.00
CA ILE A 35 -12.82 0.21 2.32
C ILE A 35 -13.02 1.20 3.48
N LYS A 36 -12.17 1.14 4.51
CA LYS A 36 -12.22 2.13 5.62
C LYS A 36 -11.93 3.54 5.14
N ALA A 37 -10.98 3.73 4.23
CA ALA A 37 -10.71 5.04 3.64
C ALA A 37 -11.91 5.54 2.82
N ILE A 38 -12.58 4.67 2.07
CA ILE A 38 -13.81 5.02 1.34
C ILE A 38 -14.91 5.46 2.32
N TYR A 39 -15.19 4.67 3.36
CA TYR A 39 -16.20 5.03 4.36
C TYR A 39 -15.88 6.32 5.12
N TYR A 40 -14.61 6.65 5.32
CA TYR A 40 -14.21 7.96 5.85
C TYR A 40 -14.55 9.12 4.89
N LEU A 41 -14.50 8.88 3.57
CA LEU A 41 -14.68 9.90 2.53
C LEU A 41 -16.15 10.11 2.12
N ILE A 42 -17.00 9.09 2.20
CA ILE A 42 -18.35 9.16 1.59
C ILE A 42 -19.24 10.28 2.15
N ASP A 43 -19.01 10.71 3.39
CA ASP A 43 -19.81 11.75 4.05
C ASP A 43 -19.19 13.16 3.95
N GLN A 44 -18.02 13.31 3.31
CA GLN A 44 -17.33 14.59 3.19
C GLN A 44 -18.11 15.52 2.23
N LYS A 45 -18.47 16.72 2.71
CA LYS A 45 -19.30 17.69 1.96
C LYS A 45 -18.52 18.77 1.23
N TYR A 46 -17.21 18.90 1.49
CA TYR A 46 -16.37 19.98 0.98
C TYR A 46 -14.98 19.52 0.53
N GLU A 47 -14.88 18.27 0.05
CA GLU A 47 -13.68 17.73 -0.60
C GLU A 47 -14.01 17.33 -2.04
N THR A 48 -13.14 17.71 -2.98
CA THR A 48 -13.20 17.28 -4.37
C THR A 48 -11.81 17.23 -5.00
N GLY A 49 -11.62 16.37 -5.99
CA GLY A 49 -10.38 16.25 -6.77
C GLY A 49 -9.15 15.76 -5.99
N GLN A 50 -9.33 15.24 -4.76
CA GLN A 50 -8.23 14.77 -3.93
C GLN A 50 -7.84 13.33 -4.26
N ALA A 51 -6.55 13.01 -4.13
CA ALA A 51 -6.04 11.64 -4.14
C ALA A 51 -5.67 11.25 -2.71
N ILE A 52 -6.38 10.29 -2.13
CA ILE A 52 -6.20 9.90 -0.73
C ILE A 52 -5.25 8.69 -0.66
N PRO A 53 -4.04 8.84 -0.09
CA PRO A 53 -3.04 7.79 -0.11
C PRO A 53 -3.32 6.69 0.93
N VAL A 54 -3.73 5.51 0.47
CA VAL A 54 -3.85 4.30 1.30
C VAL A 54 -2.60 3.42 1.12
N THR A 55 -1.45 3.94 1.53
CA THR A 55 -0.13 3.39 1.14
C THR A 55 0.77 2.98 2.30
N GLY A 56 0.27 3.05 3.54
CA GLY A 56 1.07 2.76 4.74
C GLY A 56 2.31 3.66 4.89
N GLY A 57 2.24 4.88 4.35
CA GLY A 57 3.34 5.86 4.36
C GLY A 57 4.41 5.64 3.29
N GLN A 58 4.29 4.63 2.41
CA GLN A 58 5.30 4.35 1.38
C GLN A 58 5.61 5.56 0.50
N VAL A 59 4.59 6.32 0.09
CA VAL A 59 4.76 7.49 -0.81
C VAL A 59 5.46 8.69 -0.14
N MET A 60 5.63 8.65 1.18
CA MET A 60 6.32 9.71 1.94
C MET A 60 7.84 9.49 1.99
N LEU A 61 8.29 8.26 1.75
CA LEU A 61 9.70 7.89 1.69
C LEU A 61 10.23 8.26 0.30
N LYS A 62 10.67 9.51 0.14
CA LYS A 62 11.38 9.97 -1.07
C LYS A 62 12.82 9.47 -1.08
#